data_AF-A0A1Z5K6C3-F1
#
_entry.id   AF-A0A1Z5K6C3-F1
#
_cell.length_a   1.000
_cell.length_b   1.000
_cell.length_c   1.000
_cell.angle_alpha   90.00
_cell.angle_beta   90.00
_cell.angle_gamma   90.00
#
_symmetry.space_group_name_H-M   'P 1'
#
loop_
_entity.id
_entity.type
_entity.pdbx_description
1 polymer ?
#
loop_
_entity_poly.entity_id
_entity_poly.type
_entity_poly.pdbx_seq_one_letter_code
_entity_poly.pdbx_strand_id
1 'polypeptide(L)'
;MFRSLSSRRVPLFRHVLKKGLLLWLGTFTAALFLVAFHRNKQVGVVVVPSSKSITYSPDALSAIQDLHNALAKHRLDSLARLYSKTYRQNIPFPHIVMDGVFPESYLHSVRQEVSQELTQQGCIEGSSQCFHDISSQYKKSTLDDEAKMGFYTRMLFEKMKGSTFVTFLEQLSGIRGLIPDPHFRGSGIHLTAPGGFLNIHADFNKYKKLNLDRRVNVFIFLNEDWTEEDGGHLELWSKDMHSCQQRILPAFNRLVVFSSTDFSYHGHPHPLPGPRSRRSLALYYYTNGRPSSECIDKDCSGDGHSTLFQKPVGCERCEDATCQAYAEVVMSSHRVNSWLQFCNTATALSWLAAVVIVLLFVKKNDDNWCETHVTPSVRLALGVSCFEFINAVFGFTRSKPWQVFLFASVRTGVEVWVTPLVGCSHVTHVLTITCWAVGDSIRFGCNALDTHLSKWIRYNVGCLVFPIGAFGEMWMVYTAGYPLAAALWPLGFVPLYRQLLKQRNKFMQSLSTSDEVKKTK
;
A
#
# COMPACT_ATOMS: atom_id res chain seq x y z
N MET A 1 -16.77 70.43 25.66
CA MET A 1 -17.47 71.73 25.70
C MET A 1 -18.14 71.92 24.35
N PHE A 2 -19.45 72.00 24.13
CA PHE A 2 -20.68 72.08 24.93
C PHE A 2 -21.78 71.54 23.97
N ARG A 3 -22.63 70.57 24.34
CA ARG A 3 -23.90 70.74 25.08
C ARG A 3 -24.73 71.91 24.52
N SER A 4 -26.01 71.81 24.22
CA SER A 4 -27.08 70.89 24.60
C SER A 4 -28.31 71.35 23.82
N LEU A 5 -29.23 70.45 23.48
CA LEU A 5 -30.64 70.57 23.86
C LEU A 5 -31.40 69.27 23.59
N SER A 6 -31.97 68.72 24.67
CA SER A 6 -32.97 67.65 24.73
C SER A 6 -34.32 68.14 24.14
N SER A 7 -35.35 67.34 23.81
CA SER A 7 -35.82 66.05 24.31
C SER A 7 -36.96 65.52 23.40
N ARG A 8 -37.13 64.19 23.32
CA ARG A 8 -38.37 63.39 23.52
C ARG A 8 -38.49 62.13 22.63
N ARG A 9 -38.29 60.98 23.30
CA ARG A 9 -38.93 59.63 23.25
C ARG A 9 -39.42 59.01 21.93
N VAL A 10 -38.86 57.83 21.61
CA VAL A 10 -39.45 56.57 21.05
C VAL A 10 -38.50 55.41 21.53
N PRO A 11 -38.81 54.08 21.59
CA PRO A 11 -39.91 53.32 20.99
C PRO A 11 -40.53 52.17 21.84
N LEU A 12 -41.80 51.80 21.63
CA LEU A 12 -42.27 50.41 21.79
C LEU A 12 -43.70 50.17 21.25
N PHE A 13 -43.90 50.05 19.92
CA PHE A 13 -45.10 49.39 19.34
C PHE A 13 -44.92 49.07 17.84
N ARG A 14 -43.77 48.50 17.46
CA ARG A 14 -43.41 48.21 16.04
C ARG A 14 -43.21 46.72 15.73
N HIS A 15 -43.72 45.82 16.56
CA HIS A 15 -43.42 44.38 16.47
C HIS A 15 -44.56 43.42 16.12
N VAL A 16 -45.80 43.90 15.87
CA VAL A 16 -46.92 42.97 15.56
C VAL A 16 -47.57 43.16 14.18
N LEU A 17 -47.43 44.32 13.51
CA LEU A 17 -48.03 44.53 12.18
C LEU A 17 -47.07 44.43 10.97
N LYS A 18 -45.74 44.37 11.19
CA LYS A 18 -44.76 44.21 10.11
C LYS A 18 -44.47 42.76 9.72
N LYS A 19 -44.78 41.77 10.56
CA LYS A 19 -44.48 40.36 10.27
C LYS A 19 -45.56 39.67 9.42
N GLY A 20 -46.83 40.10 9.46
CA GLY A 20 -47.88 39.53 8.61
C GLY A 20 -47.80 39.96 7.14
N LEU A 21 -47.56 41.25 6.88
CA LEU A 21 -47.54 41.79 5.50
C LEU A 21 -46.26 41.41 4.74
N LEU A 22 -45.12 41.29 5.43
CA LEU A 22 -43.86 40.81 4.84
C LEU A 22 -43.86 39.30 4.61
N LEU A 23 -44.55 38.51 5.46
CA LEU A 23 -44.78 37.09 5.16
C LEU A 23 -45.73 36.93 3.97
N TRP A 24 -46.79 37.75 3.87
CA TRP A 24 -47.72 37.66 2.73
C TRP A 24 -47.09 38.13 1.41
N LEU A 25 -46.33 39.23 1.39
CA LEU A 25 -45.57 39.64 0.21
C LEU A 25 -44.46 38.63 -0.13
N GLY A 26 -43.79 38.03 0.87
CA GLY A 26 -42.80 36.97 0.67
C GLY A 26 -43.41 35.70 0.07
N THR A 27 -44.59 35.28 0.54
CA THR A 27 -45.30 34.14 -0.04
C THR A 27 -45.94 34.46 -1.38
N PHE A 28 -46.40 35.69 -1.62
CA PHE A 28 -46.98 36.10 -2.89
C PHE A 28 -45.91 36.32 -3.96
N THR A 29 -44.73 36.82 -3.59
CA THR A 29 -43.57 36.88 -4.50
C THR A 29 -42.96 35.51 -4.73
N ALA A 30 -42.91 34.62 -3.74
CA ALA A 30 -42.54 33.21 -3.94
C ALA A 30 -43.58 32.44 -4.77
N ALA A 31 -44.88 32.74 -4.61
CA ALA A 31 -45.95 32.19 -5.43
C ALA A 31 -45.93 32.75 -6.86
N LEU A 32 -45.62 34.03 -7.07
CA LEU A 32 -45.38 34.60 -8.39
C LEU A 32 -44.09 34.07 -9.03
N PHE A 33 -43.04 33.80 -8.24
CA PHE A 33 -41.85 33.09 -8.73
C PHE A 33 -42.17 31.65 -9.11
N LEU A 34 -42.97 30.95 -8.31
CA LEU A 34 -43.44 29.59 -8.60
C LEU A 34 -44.37 29.59 -9.83
N VAL A 35 -45.29 30.55 -9.98
CA VAL A 35 -46.22 30.65 -11.12
C VAL A 35 -45.53 31.16 -12.39
N ALA A 36 -44.54 32.06 -12.29
CA ALA A 36 -43.73 32.51 -13.42
C ALA A 36 -42.73 31.44 -13.90
N PHE A 37 -42.23 30.58 -13.01
CA PHE A 37 -41.45 29.38 -13.37
C PHE A 37 -42.30 28.13 -13.65
N HIS A 38 -43.60 28.15 -13.36
CA HIS A 38 -44.60 27.20 -13.87
C HIS A 38 -45.27 27.67 -15.17
N ARG A 39 -44.61 28.53 -15.96
CA ARG A 39 -44.79 28.38 -17.40
C ARG A 39 -44.17 27.06 -17.79
N ASN A 40 -45.00 26.12 -18.25
CA ASN A 40 -44.64 24.90 -18.96
C ASN A 40 -43.28 25.04 -19.68
N LYS A 41 -42.18 24.77 -18.98
CA LYS A 41 -40.98 24.28 -19.65
C LYS A 41 -41.46 22.94 -20.14
N GLN A 42 -41.66 22.84 -21.45
CA GLN A 42 -41.77 21.52 -22.05
C GLN A 42 -40.62 20.71 -21.47
N VAL A 43 -40.95 19.68 -20.70
CA VAL A 43 -39.97 18.68 -20.30
C VAL A 43 -39.45 18.19 -21.64
N GLY A 44 -38.25 18.65 -22.02
CA GLY A 44 -37.63 18.21 -23.25
C GLY A 44 -37.48 16.70 -23.10
N VAL A 45 -38.35 15.95 -23.75
CA VAL A 45 -38.19 14.50 -23.85
C VAL A 45 -36.99 14.34 -24.77
N VAL A 46 -35.83 14.14 -24.16
CA VAL A 46 -34.64 13.70 -24.89
C VAL A 46 -34.94 12.28 -25.32
N VAL A 47 -35.38 12.13 -26.58
CA VAL A 47 -35.51 10.81 -27.21
C VAL A 47 -34.10 10.29 -27.41
N VAL A 48 -33.64 9.45 -26.48
CA VAL A 48 -32.41 8.68 -26.66
C VAL A 48 -32.69 7.67 -27.76
N PRO A 49 -31.98 7.72 -28.90
CA PRO A 49 -32.17 6.74 -29.98
C PRO A 49 -31.97 5.35 -29.39
N SER A 50 -32.91 4.43 -29.65
CA SER A 50 -32.70 3.02 -29.31
C SER A 50 -31.40 2.57 -29.95
N SER A 51 -30.51 1.96 -29.17
CA SER A 51 -29.37 1.26 -29.75
C SER A 51 -29.89 0.26 -30.78
N LYS A 52 -29.19 0.12 -31.91
CA LYS A 52 -29.49 -0.92 -32.90
C LYS A 52 -29.63 -2.26 -32.18
N SER A 53 -30.65 -3.06 -32.52
CA SER A 53 -30.81 -4.39 -31.94
C SER A 53 -29.56 -5.21 -32.23
N ILE A 54 -28.80 -5.54 -31.20
CA ILE A 54 -27.70 -6.49 -31.31
C ILE A 54 -28.37 -7.86 -31.31
N THR A 55 -28.26 -8.58 -32.43
CA THR A 55 -28.68 -9.98 -32.52
C THR A 55 -27.61 -10.85 -31.85
N TYR A 56 -27.97 -11.47 -30.72
CA TYR A 56 -27.10 -12.44 -30.05
C TYR A 56 -27.21 -13.81 -30.74
N SER A 57 -26.11 -14.57 -30.77
CA SER A 57 -26.18 -15.96 -31.22
C SER A 57 -27.03 -16.79 -30.24
N PRO A 58 -27.70 -17.87 -30.69
CA PRO A 58 -28.40 -18.80 -29.81
C PRO A 58 -27.53 -19.32 -28.66
N ASP A 59 -26.24 -19.56 -28.93
CA ASP A 59 -25.27 -20.03 -27.93
C ASP A 59 -25.04 -19.01 -26.81
N ALA A 60 -24.98 -17.71 -27.14
CA ALA A 60 -24.83 -16.64 -26.16
C ALA A 60 -26.04 -16.55 -25.22
N LEU A 61 -27.26 -16.71 -25.77
CA LEU A 61 -28.48 -16.72 -24.98
C LEU A 61 -28.54 -17.94 -24.06
N SER A 62 -28.13 -19.12 -24.54
CA SER A 62 -28.04 -20.34 -23.73
C SER A 62 -27.08 -20.16 -22.55
N ALA A 63 -25.88 -19.62 -22.79
CA ALA A 63 -24.89 -19.40 -21.75
C ALA A 63 -25.42 -18.46 -20.65
N ILE A 64 -26.09 -17.36 -21.03
CA ILE A 64 -26.72 -16.43 -20.06
C ILE A 64 -27.80 -17.13 -19.25
N GLN A 65 -28.64 -17.95 -19.89
CA GLN A 65 -29.68 -18.72 -19.21
C GLN A 65 -29.08 -19.73 -18.23
N ASP A 66 -27.99 -20.40 -18.60
CA ASP A 66 -27.27 -21.33 -17.74
C ASP A 66 -26.69 -20.62 -16.52
N LEU A 67 -26.09 -19.43 -16.69
CA LEU A 67 -25.63 -18.62 -15.56
C LEU A 67 -26.81 -18.24 -14.64
N HIS A 68 -27.94 -17.84 -15.22
CA HIS A 68 -29.14 -17.48 -14.46
C HIS A 68 -29.63 -18.67 -13.62
N ASN A 69 -29.68 -19.86 -14.22
CA ASN A 69 -30.10 -21.09 -13.55
C ASN A 69 -29.09 -21.50 -12.45
N ALA A 70 -27.79 -21.39 -12.73
CA ALA A 70 -26.74 -21.70 -11.79
C ALA A 70 -26.79 -20.80 -10.55
N LEU A 71 -27.11 -19.51 -10.72
CA LEU A 71 -27.24 -18.54 -9.62
C LEU A 71 -28.69 -18.33 -9.18
N ALA A 72 -29.58 -19.29 -9.46
CA ALA A 72 -30.96 -19.24 -9.02
C ALA A 72 -31.06 -19.36 -7.50
N LYS A 73 -32.04 -18.66 -6.91
CA LYS A 73 -32.23 -18.55 -5.46
C LYS A 73 -32.25 -19.90 -4.74
N HIS A 74 -33.01 -20.87 -5.27
CA HIS A 74 -33.17 -22.19 -4.63
C HIS A 74 -31.84 -22.97 -4.54
N ARG A 75 -31.00 -22.89 -5.60
CA ARG A 75 -29.69 -23.55 -5.64
C ARG A 75 -28.72 -22.88 -4.69
N LEU A 76 -28.65 -21.55 -4.73
CA LEU A 76 -27.78 -20.78 -3.83
C LEU A 76 -28.19 -20.95 -2.35
N ASP A 77 -29.48 -20.89 -2.03
CA ASP A 77 -29.98 -21.15 -0.66
C ASP A 77 -29.59 -22.57 -0.19
N SER A 78 -29.60 -23.55 -1.09
CA SER A 78 -29.19 -24.93 -0.75
C SER A 78 -27.70 -25.03 -0.48
N LEU A 79 -26.86 -24.35 -1.29
CA LEU A 79 -25.42 -24.24 -1.04
C LEU A 79 -25.12 -23.54 0.29
N ALA A 80 -25.82 -22.44 0.60
CA ALA A 80 -25.65 -21.74 1.87
C ALA A 80 -26.03 -22.63 3.07
N ARG A 81 -27.17 -23.34 3.01
CA ARG A 81 -27.55 -24.29 4.06
C ARG A 81 -26.51 -25.39 4.25
N LEU A 82 -26.01 -25.95 3.15
CA LEU A 82 -25.04 -27.04 3.19
C LEU A 82 -23.69 -26.59 3.77
N TYR A 83 -23.20 -25.41 3.38
CA TYR A 83 -21.83 -24.99 3.68
C TYR A 83 -21.70 -23.92 4.75
N SER A 84 -22.78 -23.31 5.26
CA SER A 84 -22.69 -22.22 6.26
C SER A 84 -21.98 -22.65 7.55
N LYS A 85 -22.24 -23.86 8.06
CA LYS A 85 -21.56 -24.39 9.24
C LYS A 85 -20.06 -24.54 8.98
N THR A 86 -19.70 -25.22 7.88
CA THR A 86 -18.31 -25.43 7.46
C THR A 86 -17.60 -24.09 7.27
N TYR A 87 -18.20 -23.15 6.55
CA TYR A 87 -17.66 -21.82 6.34
C TYR A 87 -17.29 -21.14 7.65
N ARG A 88 -18.20 -21.12 8.63
CA ARG A 88 -18.02 -20.39 9.90
C ARG A 88 -17.04 -21.06 10.85
N GLN A 89 -16.87 -22.38 10.72
CA GLN A 89 -16.02 -23.19 11.61
C GLN A 89 -14.63 -23.46 11.04
N ASN A 90 -14.43 -23.22 9.75
CA ASN A 90 -13.16 -23.42 9.10
C ASN A 90 -12.07 -22.51 9.67
N ILE A 91 -10.86 -23.06 9.74
CA ILE A 91 -9.64 -22.42 10.22
C ILE A 91 -8.71 -22.15 9.03
N PRO A 92 -7.96 -21.04 8.99
CA PRO A 92 -7.59 -20.17 10.11
C PRO A 92 -8.62 -19.05 10.42
N PHE A 93 -9.56 -18.82 9.52
CA PHE A 93 -10.68 -17.91 9.66
C PHE A 93 -11.83 -18.37 8.76
N PRO A 94 -13.07 -17.86 8.94
CA PRO A 94 -14.22 -18.34 8.19
C PRO A 94 -14.03 -18.27 6.67
N HIS A 95 -14.07 -19.43 6.01
CA HIS A 95 -13.88 -19.54 4.57
C HIS A 95 -14.48 -20.84 4.00
N ILE A 96 -14.74 -20.87 2.70
CA ILE A 96 -15.13 -22.08 1.96
C ILE A 96 -14.53 -22.05 0.55
N VAL A 97 -14.28 -23.25 0.02
CA VAL A 97 -13.89 -23.49 -1.37
C VAL A 97 -14.98 -24.33 -2.02
N MET A 98 -15.44 -23.94 -3.20
CA MET A 98 -16.46 -24.64 -3.96
C MET A 98 -16.07 -24.68 -5.43
N ASP A 99 -16.21 -25.86 -6.03
CA ASP A 99 -16.05 -26.06 -7.47
C ASP A 99 -17.42 -26.26 -8.12
N GLY A 100 -17.55 -25.97 -9.41
CA GLY A 100 -18.80 -26.21 -10.16
C GLY A 100 -19.97 -25.28 -9.81
N VAL A 101 -19.70 -24.12 -9.21
CA VAL A 101 -20.75 -23.13 -8.91
C VAL A 101 -21.27 -22.48 -10.18
N PHE A 102 -20.39 -22.22 -11.16
CA PHE A 102 -20.76 -21.58 -12.42
C PHE A 102 -20.77 -22.61 -13.56
N PRO A 103 -21.59 -22.41 -14.61
CA PRO A 103 -21.51 -23.23 -15.81
C PRO A 103 -20.14 -23.06 -16.46
N GLU A 104 -19.48 -24.17 -16.80
CA GLU A 104 -18.13 -24.13 -17.40
C GLU A 104 -18.13 -23.36 -18.72
N SER A 105 -19.14 -23.60 -19.58
CA SER A 105 -19.32 -22.90 -20.85
C SER A 105 -19.31 -21.38 -20.67
N TYR A 106 -20.01 -20.86 -19.65
CA TYR A 106 -20.06 -19.44 -19.35
C TYR A 106 -18.70 -18.90 -18.88
N LEU A 107 -18.02 -19.62 -17.97
CA LEU A 107 -16.71 -19.18 -17.50
C LEU A 107 -15.62 -19.27 -18.57
N HIS A 108 -15.74 -20.16 -19.55
CA HIS A 108 -14.86 -20.15 -20.73
C HIS A 108 -15.04 -18.85 -21.52
N SER A 109 -16.28 -18.39 -21.74
CA SER A 109 -16.54 -17.09 -22.39
C SER A 109 -15.96 -15.92 -21.58
N VAL A 110 -16.12 -15.92 -20.25
CA VAL A 110 -15.49 -14.92 -19.37
C VAL A 110 -13.97 -14.95 -19.50
N ARG A 111 -13.36 -16.13 -19.48
CA ARG A 111 -11.91 -16.31 -19.62
C ARG A 111 -11.39 -15.83 -20.97
N GLN A 112 -12.14 -16.02 -22.05
CA GLN A 112 -11.78 -15.55 -23.39
C GLN A 112 -11.76 -14.02 -23.48
N GLU A 113 -12.60 -13.33 -22.71
CA GLU A 113 -12.62 -11.86 -22.63
C GLU A 113 -11.42 -11.30 -21.84
N VAL A 114 -10.84 -12.08 -20.92
CA VAL A 114 -9.67 -11.66 -20.15
C VAL A 114 -8.43 -11.75 -21.03
N SER A 115 -7.90 -10.59 -21.43
CA SER A 115 -6.67 -10.51 -22.25
C SER A 115 -5.53 -11.30 -21.60
N GLN A 116 -4.84 -12.06 -22.46
CA GLN A 116 -3.66 -12.85 -22.10
C GLN A 116 -2.36 -12.14 -22.51
N GLU A 117 -2.47 -11.04 -23.25
CA GLU A 117 -1.33 -10.28 -23.72
C GLU A 117 -0.77 -9.44 -22.57
N LEU A 118 0.52 -9.65 -22.31
CA LEU A 118 1.24 -8.92 -21.29
C LEU A 118 2.01 -7.77 -21.94
N THR A 119 1.86 -6.59 -21.34
CA THR A 119 2.76 -5.45 -21.57
C THR A 119 4.22 -5.85 -21.26
N GLN A 120 5.20 -5.03 -21.70
CA GLN A 120 6.62 -5.25 -21.39
C GLN A 120 6.91 -5.36 -19.89
N GLN A 121 6.06 -4.75 -19.07
CA GLN A 121 6.11 -4.74 -17.62
C GLN A 121 5.51 -6.01 -16.99
N GLY A 122 4.88 -6.90 -17.77
CA GLY A 122 4.25 -8.12 -17.27
C GLY A 122 2.88 -7.90 -16.65
N CYS A 123 2.06 -7.03 -17.24
CA CYS A 123 0.71 -6.71 -16.79
C CYS A 123 -0.28 -6.65 -17.97
N ILE A 124 -1.57 -6.82 -17.69
CA ILE A 124 -2.61 -6.73 -18.73
C ILE A 124 -2.72 -5.29 -19.24
N GLU A 125 -2.87 -5.13 -20.56
CA GLU A 125 -3.18 -3.84 -21.18
C GLU A 125 -4.50 -3.25 -20.64
N GLY A 126 -4.54 -1.95 -20.42
CA GLY A 126 -5.72 -1.26 -19.92
C GLY A 126 -6.01 -1.47 -18.43
N SER A 127 -5.19 -2.26 -17.72
CA SER A 127 -5.22 -2.37 -16.26
C SER A 127 -5.10 -1.00 -15.61
N SER A 128 -5.86 -0.78 -14.53
CA SER A 128 -5.80 0.46 -13.77
C SER A 128 -4.58 0.52 -12.87
N GLN A 129 -4.08 -0.65 -12.44
CA GLN A 129 -2.87 -0.78 -11.65
C GLN A 129 -2.03 -1.97 -12.09
N CYS A 130 -0.72 -1.76 -12.10
CA CYS A 130 0.31 -2.76 -12.32
C CYS A 130 1.36 -2.59 -11.19
N PHE A 131 1.48 -3.61 -10.34
CA PHE A 131 2.28 -3.58 -9.13
C PHE A 131 3.69 -4.12 -9.38
N HIS A 132 4.71 -3.33 -9.03
CA HIS A 132 6.13 -3.67 -9.16
C HIS A 132 6.89 -3.60 -7.83
N ASP A 133 6.17 -3.61 -6.71
CA ASP A 133 6.80 -3.58 -5.39
C ASP A 133 7.28 -4.97 -4.98
N ILE A 134 8.55 -5.25 -5.24
CA ILE A 134 9.19 -6.52 -4.89
C ILE A 134 9.16 -6.84 -3.39
N SER A 135 8.78 -5.90 -2.52
CA SER A 135 8.64 -6.15 -1.09
C SER A 135 7.27 -6.66 -0.68
N SER A 136 6.26 -6.54 -1.55
CA SER A 136 4.86 -6.82 -1.22
C SER A 136 4.08 -7.52 -2.33
N GLN A 137 4.21 -7.05 -3.58
CA GLN A 137 3.48 -7.57 -4.74
C GLN A 137 4.17 -7.14 -6.04
N TYR A 138 4.43 -8.11 -6.91
CA TYR A 138 5.19 -7.93 -8.14
C TYR A 138 4.49 -8.58 -9.33
N LYS A 139 4.51 -7.92 -10.49
CA LYS A 139 3.87 -8.37 -11.74
C LYS A 139 2.40 -8.78 -11.57
N LYS A 140 1.73 -8.12 -10.63
CA LYS A 140 0.29 -8.25 -10.39
C LYS A 140 -0.41 -7.05 -11.01
N SER A 141 -1.49 -7.30 -11.72
CA SER A 141 -2.32 -6.25 -12.31
C SER A 141 -3.77 -6.39 -11.89
N THR A 142 -4.46 -5.26 -11.89
CA THR A 142 -5.88 -5.16 -11.59
C THR A 142 -6.56 -4.32 -12.66
N LEU A 143 -7.68 -4.83 -13.19
CA LEU A 143 -8.61 -4.10 -14.04
C LEU A 143 -9.93 -3.99 -13.27
N ASP A 144 -10.18 -2.79 -12.75
CA ASP A 144 -11.39 -2.41 -12.00
C ASP A 144 -12.30 -1.44 -12.79
N ASP A 145 -11.86 -1.02 -13.98
CA ASP A 145 -12.65 -0.22 -14.91
C ASP A 145 -13.67 -1.11 -15.64
N GLU A 146 -14.92 -1.07 -15.16
CA GLU A 146 -16.01 -1.86 -15.71
C GLU A 146 -16.22 -1.65 -17.21
N ALA A 147 -15.94 -0.45 -17.74
CA ALA A 147 -16.13 -0.16 -19.15
C ALA A 147 -15.16 -0.93 -20.07
N LYS A 148 -14.05 -1.43 -19.52
CA LYS A 148 -13.06 -2.24 -20.22
C LYS A 148 -13.27 -3.74 -20.05
N MET A 149 -14.24 -4.15 -19.23
CA MET A 149 -14.57 -5.56 -19.04
C MET A 149 -15.48 -6.05 -20.16
N GLY A 150 -15.26 -7.29 -20.60
CA GLY A 150 -16.12 -7.93 -21.60
C GLY A 150 -17.54 -8.17 -21.10
N PHE A 151 -18.45 -8.45 -22.03
CA PHE A 151 -19.87 -8.61 -21.79
C PHE A 151 -20.18 -9.72 -20.78
N TYR A 152 -19.61 -10.92 -20.94
CA TYR A 152 -19.82 -12.05 -20.04
C TYR A 152 -19.24 -11.76 -18.65
N THR A 153 -18.08 -11.12 -18.59
CA THR A 153 -17.43 -10.74 -17.33
C THR A 153 -18.28 -9.75 -16.53
N ARG A 154 -18.82 -8.72 -17.20
CA ARG A 154 -19.71 -7.73 -16.58
C ARG A 154 -21.00 -8.36 -16.09
N MET A 155 -21.64 -9.19 -16.92
CA MET A 155 -22.87 -9.89 -16.53
C MET A 155 -22.67 -10.82 -15.33
N LEU A 156 -21.55 -11.54 -15.27
CA LEU A 156 -21.19 -12.34 -14.10
C LEU A 156 -21.10 -11.47 -12.84
N PHE A 157 -20.34 -10.37 -12.92
CA PHE A 157 -20.22 -9.44 -11.80
C PHE A 157 -21.57 -8.84 -11.39
N GLU A 158 -22.41 -8.43 -12.33
CA GLU A 158 -23.77 -7.94 -12.05
C GLU A 158 -24.62 -8.98 -11.32
N LYS A 159 -24.59 -10.25 -11.77
CA LYS A 159 -25.33 -11.33 -11.09
C LYS A 159 -24.83 -11.58 -9.68
N MET A 160 -23.52 -11.50 -9.46
CA MET A 160 -22.93 -11.65 -8.12
C MET A 160 -23.19 -10.45 -7.21
N LYS A 161 -23.38 -9.25 -7.78
CA LYS A 161 -23.83 -8.07 -7.02
C LYS A 161 -25.35 -8.06 -6.79
N GLY A 162 -26.10 -8.96 -7.44
CA GLY A 162 -27.55 -9.05 -7.32
C GLY A 162 -28.04 -9.60 -5.98
N SER A 163 -29.27 -9.26 -5.61
CA SER A 163 -29.90 -9.63 -4.33
C SER A 163 -29.83 -11.13 -4.02
N THR A 164 -30.03 -11.99 -5.02
CA THR A 164 -29.96 -13.45 -4.84
C THR A 164 -28.59 -13.92 -4.35
N PHE A 165 -27.52 -13.40 -4.93
CA PHE A 165 -26.16 -13.77 -4.56
C PHE A 165 -25.73 -13.11 -3.24
N VAL A 166 -26.12 -11.85 -3.02
CA VAL A 166 -25.89 -11.17 -1.74
C VAL A 166 -26.57 -11.94 -0.60
N THR A 167 -27.85 -12.31 -0.73
CA THR A 167 -28.59 -13.09 0.27
C THR A 167 -27.92 -14.44 0.54
N PHE A 168 -27.39 -15.09 -0.49
CA PHE A 168 -26.60 -16.31 -0.36
C PHE A 168 -25.35 -16.11 0.50
N LEU A 169 -24.58 -15.04 0.26
CA LEU A 169 -23.41 -14.73 1.07
C LEU A 169 -23.78 -14.41 2.52
N GLU A 170 -24.90 -13.73 2.76
CA GLU A 170 -25.39 -13.45 4.12
C GLU A 170 -25.75 -14.74 4.87
N GLN A 171 -26.46 -15.67 4.21
CA GLN A 171 -26.80 -16.97 4.80
C GLN A 171 -25.54 -17.82 5.05
N LEU A 172 -24.64 -17.88 4.07
CA LEU A 172 -23.37 -18.62 4.15
C LEU A 172 -22.52 -18.10 5.32
N SER A 173 -22.21 -16.81 5.31
CA SER A 173 -21.30 -16.18 6.27
C SER A 173 -21.92 -15.94 7.65
N GLY A 174 -23.24 -15.74 7.72
CA GLY A 174 -23.92 -15.25 8.92
C GLY A 174 -23.81 -13.73 9.11
N ILE A 175 -23.19 -13.01 8.18
CA ILE A 175 -23.06 -11.55 8.20
C ILE A 175 -24.25 -10.97 7.44
N ARG A 176 -25.13 -10.23 8.13
CA ARG A 176 -26.30 -9.58 7.51
C ARG A 176 -25.99 -8.15 7.06
N GLY A 177 -26.79 -7.64 6.13
CA GLY A 177 -26.68 -6.28 5.61
C GLY A 177 -25.51 -6.10 4.65
N LEU A 178 -25.18 -7.13 3.87
CA LEU A 178 -24.06 -7.06 2.91
C LEU A 178 -24.41 -6.13 1.74
N ILE A 179 -23.49 -5.24 1.43
CA ILE A 179 -23.56 -4.24 0.36
C ILE A 179 -22.43 -4.56 -0.64
N PRO A 180 -22.74 -4.97 -1.87
CA PRO A 180 -21.71 -5.23 -2.87
C PRO A 180 -21.01 -3.93 -3.31
N ASP A 181 -19.71 -4.00 -3.63
CA ASP A 181 -18.98 -2.86 -4.19
C ASP A 181 -19.46 -2.52 -5.62
N PRO A 182 -20.05 -1.34 -5.85
CA PRO A 182 -20.40 -0.93 -7.21
C PRO A 182 -19.18 -0.48 -8.02
N HIS A 183 -18.05 -0.15 -7.39
CA HIS A 183 -16.91 0.54 -8.03
C HIS A 183 -15.62 -0.29 -8.10
N PHE A 184 -15.72 -1.58 -7.80
CA PHE A 184 -14.60 -2.52 -7.88
C PHE A 184 -13.32 -2.08 -7.15
N ARG A 185 -13.44 -1.39 -6.00
CA ARG A 185 -12.27 -0.80 -5.31
C ARG A 185 -11.33 -1.91 -4.82
N GLY A 186 -10.22 -2.08 -5.53
CA GLY A 186 -9.24 -3.14 -5.30
C GLY A 186 -9.71 -4.53 -5.73
N SER A 187 -10.86 -4.65 -6.39
CA SER A 187 -11.45 -5.90 -6.88
C SER A 187 -11.40 -5.96 -8.41
N GLY A 188 -12.31 -6.67 -9.09
CA GLY A 188 -12.34 -6.75 -10.56
C GLY A 188 -11.52 -7.93 -11.09
N ILE A 189 -10.92 -7.76 -12.27
CA ILE A 189 -10.10 -8.80 -12.91
C ILE A 189 -8.66 -8.65 -12.42
N HIS A 190 -8.12 -9.70 -11.82
CA HIS A 190 -6.74 -9.75 -11.35
C HIS A 190 -5.95 -10.75 -12.18
N LEU A 191 -4.74 -10.35 -12.57
CA LEU A 191 -3.77 -11.22 -13.22
C LEU A 191 -2.41 -11.07 -12.55
N THR A 192 -1.75 -12.18 -12.33
CA THR A 192 -0.34 -12.23 -11.95
C THR A 192 0.43 -12.92 -13.06
N ALA A 193 1.41 -12.22 -13.63
CA ALA A 193 2.25 -12.74 -14.70
C ALA A 193 3.39 -13.64 -14.15
N PRO A 194 4.11 -14.38 -15.01
CA PRO A 194 5.24 -15.22 -14.62
C PRO A 194 6.27 -14.50 -13.73
N GLY A 195 6.68 -15.17 -12.65
CA GLY A 195 7.53 -14.62 -11.59
C GLY A 195 6.86 -13.56 -10.70
N GLY A 196 5.56 -13.33 -10.86
CA GLY A 196 4.79 -12.43 -10.01
C GLY A 196 4.21 -13.11 -8.77
N PHE A 197 3.93 -12.32 -7.74
CA PHE A 197 3.42 -12.79 -6.44
C PHE A 197 2.61 -11.71 -5.71
N LEU A 198 1.91 -12.13 -4.66
CA LEU A 198 1.28 -11.26 -3.66
C LEU A 198 1.57 -11.83 -2.28
N ASN A 199 2.41 -11.12 -1.50
CA ASN A 199 2.80 -11.55 -0.15
C ASN A 199 1.57 -11.70 0.76
N ILE A 200 1.75 -12.47 1.83
CA ILE A 200 0.69 -12.66 2.82
C ILE A 200 0.28 -11.31 3.42
N HIS A 201 -1.02 -11.04 3.44
CA HIS A 201 -1.58 -9.80 3.94
C HIS A 201 -2.99 -9.99 4.48
N ALA A 202 -3.44 -9.05 5.31
CA ALA A 202 -4.86 -8.77 5.47
C ALA A 202 -5.21 -7.54 4.63
N ASP A 203 -6.39 -7.57 4.02
CA ASP A 203 -6.87 -6.49 3.17
C ASP A 203 -7.12 -5.20 3.93
N PHE A 204 -7.18 -4.07 3.22
CA PHE A 204 -7.77 -2.88 3.80
C PHE A 204 -9.26 -3.12 4.07
N ASN A 205 -9.69 -2.74 5.26
CA ASN A 205 -11.03 -3.04 5.74
C ASN A 205 -12.03 -1.87 5.66
N LYS A 206 -11.57 -0.66 5.35
CA LYS A 206 -12.43 0.54 5.26
C LYS A 206 -12.50 1.14 3.86
N TYR A 207 -13.70 1.21 3.29
CA TYR A 207 -13.98 2.02 2.12
C TYR A 207 -14.38 3.44 2.54
N LYS A 208 -13.38 4.30 2.77
CA LYS A 208 -13.58 5.68 3.25
C LYS A 208 -14.60 6.51 2.46
N LYS A 209 -14.63 6.38 1.12
CA LYS A 209 -15.57 7.13 0.25
C LYS A 209 -17.05 6.85 0.58
N LEU A 210 -17.38 5.61 0.92
CA LEU A 210 -18.75 5.18 1.22
C LEU A 210 -18.97 4.96 2.73
N ASN A 211 -17.93 5.14 3.55
CA ASN A 211 -17.91 4.81 4.97
C ASN A 211 -18.33 3.36 5.29
N LEU A 212 -17.99 2.41 4.41
CA LEU A 212 -18.36 1.00 4.57
C LEU A 212 -17.16 0.15 5.00
N ASP A 213 -17.44 -0.93 5.72
CA ASP A 213 -16.47 -1.87 6.26
C ASP A 213 -16.49 -3.18 5.46
N ARG A 214 -15.36 -3.61 4.90
CA ARG A 214 -15.26 -4.85 4.11
C ARG A 214 -15.48 -6.06 5.02
N ARG A 215 -16.33 -6.98 4.57
CA ARG A 215 -16.79 -8.14 5.36
C ARG A 215 -16.51 -9.47 4.69
N VAL A 216 -16.78 -9.56 3.40
CA VAL A 216 -16.70 -10.81 2.65
C VAL A 216 -15.94 -10.58 1.36
N ASN A 217 -14.95 -11.45 1.13
CA ASN A 217 -14.20 -11.52 -0.10
C ASN A 217 -14.65 -12.75 -0.90
N VAL A 218 -14.80 -12.56 -2.21
CA VAL A 218 -15.15 -13.62 -3.15
C VAL A 218 -14.13 -13.63 -4.28
N PHE A 219 -13.48 -14.77 -4.50
CA PHE A 219 -12.55 -15.01 -5.60
C PHE A 219 -13.04 -16.13 -6.49
N ILE A 220 -12.93 -15.96 -7.82
CA ILE A 220 -13.16 -17.02 -8.81
C ILE A 220 -11.88 -17.17 -9.62
N PHE A 221 -11.36 -18.38 -9.71
CA PHE A 221 -10.17 -18.67 -10.49
C PHE A 221 -10.51 -19.09 -11.93
N LEU A 222 -9.72 -18.61 -12.89
CA LEU A 222 -9.95 -18.80 -14.33
C LEU A 222 -8.84 -19.61 -15.00
N ASN A 223 -8.13 -20.47 -14.26
CA ASN A 223 -6.93 -21.15 -14.74
C ASN A 223 -7.20 -22.61 -15.12
N GLU A 224 -7.42 -22.86 -16.41
CA GLU A 224 -7.61 -24.22 -16.98
C GLU A 224 -6.38 -25.08 -16.75
N ASP A 225 -6.58 -26.39 -16.51
CA ASP A 225 -5.50 -27.38 -16.39
C ASP A 225 -4.35 -26.90 -15.49
N TRP A 226 -4.69 -26.24 -14.38
CA TRP A 226 -3.71 -25.72 -13.42
C TRP A 226 -3.33 -26.82 -12.45
N THR A 227 -2.05 -27.15 -12.35
CA THR A 227 -1.55 -28.23 -11.49
C THR A 227 -0.78 -27.69 -10.29
N GLU A 228 -0.40 -28.58 -9.38
CA GLU A 228 0.37 -28.21 -8.18
C GLU A 228 1.72 -27.55 -8.54
N GLU A 229 2.33 -27.99 -9.64
CA GLU A 229 3.61 -27.49 -10.17
C GLU A 229 3.52 -26.08 -10.74
N ASP A 230 2.35 -25.66 -11.21
CA ASP A 230 2.11 -24.29 -11.69
C ASP A 230 2.14 -23.25 -10.54
N GLY A 231 2.09 -23.70 -9.27
CA GLY A 231 2.20 -22.85 -8.09
C GLY A 231 1.04 -21.84 -7.97
N GLY A 232 1.32 -20.66 -7.41
CA GLY A 232 0.33 -19.58 -7.29
C GLY A 232 -0.86 -19.87 -6.35
N HIS A 233 -0.69 -20.80 -5.42
CA HIS A 233 -1.73 -21.18 -4.47
C HIS A 233 -2.17 -20.00 -3.62
N LEU A 234 -3.48 -19.88 -3.41
CA LEU A 234 -3.99 -18.99 -2.36
C LEU A 234 -3.75 -19.68 -1.02
N GLU A 235 -2.91 -19.09 -0.21
CA GLU A 235 -2.62 -19.52 1.14
C GLU A 235 -3.42 -18.73 2.15
N LEU A 236 -3.96 -19.40 3.17
CA LEU A 236 -4.60 -18.79 4.33
C LEU A 236 -3.79 -19.16 5.57
N TRP A 237 -3.37 -18.14 6.32
CA TRP A 237 -2.44 -18.27 7.43
C TRP A 237 -3.11 -18.05 8.78
N SER A 238 -2.57 -18.72 9.80
CA SER A 238 -2.97 -18.50 11.20
C SER A 238 -2.74 -17.04 11.62
N LYS A 239 -3.53 -16.57 12.60
CA LYS A 239 -3.44 -15.19 13.12
C LYS A 239 -2.06 -14.84 13.67
N ASP A 240 -1.35 -15.82 14.23
CA ASP A 240 0.02 -15.67 14.72
C ASP A 240 1.09 -15.78 13.62
N MET A 241 0.69 -16.03 12.37
CA MET A 241 1.55 -16.19 11.20
C MET A 241 2.51 -17.38 11.25
N HIS A 242 2.35 -18.34 12.17
CA HIS A 242 3.26 -19.49 12.30
C HIS A 242 2.92 -20.65 11.34
N SER A 243 1.70 -20.73 10.82
CA SER A 243 1.27 -21.86 10.01
C SER A 243 0.41 -21.46 8.81
N CYS A 244 0.74 -22.00 7.63
CA CYS A 244 -0.15 -22.03 6.48
C CYS A 244 -1.18 -23.13 6.74
N GLN A 245 -2.39 -22.76 7.16
CA GLN A 245 -3.41 -23.74 7.54
C GLN A 245 -4.25 -24.21 6.35
N GLN A 246 -4.25 -23.46 5.27
CA GLN A 246 -4.95 -23.84 4.05
C GLN A 246 -4.19 -23.36 2.81
N ARG A 247 -4.04 -24.24 1.82
CA ARG A 247 -3.37 -23.98 0.54
C ARG A 247 -4.31 -24.39 -0.59
N ILE A 248 -4.76 -23.42 -1.37
CA ILE A 248 -5.84 -23.58 -2.36
C ILE A 248 -5.28 -23.40 -3.76
N LEU A 249 -5.28 -24.48 -4.53
CA LEU A 249 -4.90 -24.49 -5.95
C LEU A 249 -5.87 -23.57 -6.73
N PRO A 250 -5.39 -22.60 -7.52
CA PRO A 250 -6.24 -21.63 -8.22
C PRO A 250 -6.82 -22.22 -9.51
N ALA A 251 -7.44 -23.39 -9.44
CA ALA A 251 -7.99 -24.11 -10.58
C ALA A 251 -9.20 -23.42 -11.21
N PHE A 252 -9.46 -23.67 -12.49
CA PHE A 252 -10.61 -23.12 -13.21
C PHE A 252 -11.95 -23.42 -12.49
N ASN A 253 -12.86 -22.44 -12.50
CA ASN A 253 -14.19 -22.52 -11.89
C ASN A 253 -14.19 -22.74 -10.36
N ARG A 254 -13.05 -22.56 -9.72
CA ARG A 254 -12.95 -22.60 -8.26
C ARG A 254 -13.37 -21.28 -7.65
N LEU A 255 -14.42 -21.32 -6.84
CA LEU A 255 -14.91 -20.23 -6.01
C LEU A 255 -14.30 -20.34 -4.61
N VAL A 256 -13.71 -19.26 -4.14
CA VAL A 256 -13.29 -19.11 -2.74
C VAL A 256 -14.04 -17.95 -2.12
N VAL A 257 -14.66 -18.17 -0.97
CA VAL A 257 -15.32 -17.12 -0.19
C VAL A 257 -14.74 -17.12 1.22
N PHE A 258 -14.41 -15.95 1.76
CA PHE A 258 -13.92 -15.84 3.14
C PHE A 258 -14.29 -14.52 3.80
N SER A 259 -14.31 -14.53 5.13
CA SER A 259 -14.58 -13.34 5.94
C SER A 259 -13.31 -12.51 6.06
N SER A 260 -13.44 -11.22 5.78
CA SER A 260 -12.33 -10.26 5.81
C SER A 260 -12.25 -9.60 7.18
N THR A 261 -11.10 -9.68 7.83
CA THR A 261 -10.79 -9.08 9.15
C THR A 261 -9.35 -8.55 9.14
N ASP A 262 -8.89 -7.88 10.19
CA ASP A 262 -7.48 -7.44 10.28
C ASP A 262 -6.50 -8.62 10.47
N PHE A 263 -7.04 -9.82 10.63
CA PHE A 263 -6.31 -11.07 10.87
C PHE A 263 -6.60 -12.15 9.83
N SER A 264 -7.37 -11.83 8.77
CA SER A 264 -7.65 -12.78 7.68
C SER A 264 -6.46 -12.82 6.72
N TYR A 265 -5.32 -13.33 7.19
CA TYR A 265 -4.06 -13.32 6.48
C TYR A 265 -4.07 -14.31 5.31
N HIS A 266 -3.87 -13.79 4.11
CA HIS A 266 -3.88 -14.56 2.88
C HIS A 266 -2.96 -13.98 1.81
N GLY A 267 -2.63 -14.78 0.80
CA GLY A 267 -1.83 -14.34 -0.34
C GLY A 267 -1.43 -15.51 -1.23
N HIS A 268 -0.61 -15.24 -2.25
CA HIS A 268 0.14 -16.26 -2.97
C HIS A 268 1.62 -15.80 -2.96
N PRO A 269 2.32 -16.03 -1.84
CA PRO A 269 3.60 -15.39 -1.58
C PRO A 269 4.71 -15.96 -2.48
N HIS A 270 4.52 -17.17 -3.01
CA HIS A 270 5.43 -17.79 -3.95
C HIS A 270 5.21 -17.25 -5.36
N PRO A 271 6.27 -16.73 -5.98
CA PRO A 271 6.21 -16.33 -7.37
C PRO A 271 5.86 -17.48 -8.31
N LEU A 272 5.15 -17.16 -9.39
CA LEU A 272 4.76 -18.16 -10.37
C LEU A 272 6.00 -18.74 -11.08
N PRO A 273 6.24 -20.06 -11.01
CA PRO A 273 7.43 -20.70 -11.57
C PRO A 273 7.37 -20.86 -13.10
N GLY A 274 6.17 -21.03 -13.65
CA GLY A 274 5.94 -21.30 -15.06
C GLY A 274 5.66 -20.07 -15.93
N PRO A 275 5.54 -20.26 -17.26
CA PRO A 275 5.29 -19.18 -18.22
C PRO A 275 3.83 -18.70 -18.23
N ARG A 276 2.95 -19.35 -17.43
CA ARG A 276 1.52 -19.10 -17.41
C ARG A 276 1.18 -18.00 -16.42
N SER A 277 0.19 -17.17 -16.78
CA SER A 277 -0.34 -16.15 -15.88
C SER A 277 -1.49 -16.69 -15.02
N ARG A 278 -1.46 -16.43 -13.72
CA ARG A 278 -2.54 -16.72 -12.78
C ARG A 278 -3.63 -15.65 -12.87
N ARG A 279 -4.85 -16.06 -13.20
CA ARG A 279 -6.03 -15.19 -13.36
C ARG A 279 -7.08 -15.47 -12.30
N SER A 280 -7.68 -14.41 -11.78
CA SER A 280 -8.81 -14.48 -10.87
C SER A 280 -9.74 -13.28 -11.01
N LEU A 281 -11.01 -13.49 -10.73
CA LEU A 281 -11.99 -12.42 -10.53
C LEU A 281 -12.17 -12.21 -9.03
N ALA A 282 -12.27 -10.96 -8.59
CA ALA A 282 -12.47 -10.59 -7.20
C ALA A 282 -13.70 -9.68 -7.03
N LEU A 283 -14.53 -9.98 -6.03
CA LEU A 283 -15.58 -9.07 -5.54
C LEU A 283 -15.53 -8.95 -4.03
N TYR A 284 -15.92 -7.79 -3.53
CA TYR A 284 -15.94 -7.48 -2.11
C TYR A 284 -17.32 -6.98 -1.69
N TYR A 285 -17.74 -7.38 -0.50
CA TYR A 285 -19.01 -7.04 0.10
C TYR A 285 -18.77 -6.43 1.46
N TYR A 286 -19.54 -5.39 1.77
CA TYR A 286 -19.32 -4.51 2.90
C TYR A 286 -20.55 -4.44 3.79
N THR A 287 -20.40 -3.93 5.01
CA THR A 287 -21.52 -3.50 5.87
C THR A 287 -21.27 -2.07 6.33
N ASN A 288 -22.31 -1.45 6.89
CA ASN A 288 -22.14 -0.23 7.66
C ASN A 288 -21.76 -0.59 9.11
N GLY A 289 -20.47 -0.57 9.42
CA GLY A 289 -19.92 -1.00 10.70
C GLY A 289 -19.48 -2.45 10.72
N ARG A 290 -18.70 -2.80 11.74
CA ARG A 290 -18.21 -4.16 12.01
C ARG A 290 -18.00 -4.39 13.51
N PRO A 291 -17.97 -5.65 13.98
CA PRO A 291 -17.57 -5.97 15.35
C PRO A 291 -16.12 -5.55 15.62
N SER A 292 -15.89 -4.92 16.77
CA SER A 292 -14.56 -4.45 17.18
C SER A 292 -13.56 -5.57 17.42
N SER A 293 -14.04 -6.80 17.70
CA SER A 293 -13.19 -7.99 17.84
C SER A 293 -12.46 -8.38 16.54
N GLU A 294 -12.92 -7.89 15.40
CA GLU A 294 -12.33 -8.18 14.10
C GLU A 294 -11.27 -7.15 13.68
N CYS A 295 -11.03 -6.15 14.52
CA CYS A 295 -10.10 -5.05 14.28
C CYS A 295 -8.91 -5.11 15.25
N ILE A 296 -7.72 -4.74 14.79
CA ILE A 296 -6.53 -4.56 15.64
C ILE A 296 -6.83 -3.47 16.66
N ASP A 297 -6.46 -3.72 17.92
CA ASP A 297 -6.68 -2.83 19.05
C ASP A 297 -8.14 -2.36 19.23
N LYS A 298 -9.10 -3.09 18.64
CA LYS A 298 -10.53 -2.75 18.58
C LYS A 298 -10.83 -1.46 17.81
N ASP A 299 -9.90 -0.95 17.01
CA ASP A 299 -10.07 0.24 16.17
C ASP A 299 -10.52 -0.12 14.74
N CYS A 300 -11.79 0.10 14.45
CA CYS A 300 -12.37 -0.14 13.12
C CYS A 300 -12.54 1.14 12.28
N SER A 301 -11.91 2.25 12.67
CA SER A 301 -11.99 3.52 11.92
C SER A 301 -11.44 3.40 10.50
N GLY A 302 -10.49 2.49 10.29
CA GLY A 302 -9.69 2.41 9.06
C GLY A 302 -8.61 3.49 8.95
N ASP A 303 -8.36 4.25 10.03
CA ASP A 303 -7.24 5.17 10.12
C ASP A 303 -5.97 4.49 10.67
N GLY A 304 -6.13 3.34 11.34
CA GLY A 304 -5.02 2.53 11.86
C GLY A 304 -4.20 1.78 10.80
N HIS A 305 -4.78 1.43 9.64
CA HIS A 305 -4.05 0.73 8.57
C HIS A 305 -4.79 0.71 7.20
N SER A 306 -4.03 0.37 6.15
CA SER A 306 -4.55 -0.04 4.84
C SER A 306 -4.37 -1.56 4.66
N THR A 307 -3.71 -2.03 3.62
CA THR A 307 -3.33 -3.45 3.51
C THR A 307 -2.21 -3.76 4.50
N LEU A 308 -2.39 -4.82 5.30
CA LEU A 308 -1.47 -5.26 6.34
C LEU A 308 -0.62 -6.42 5.83
N PHE A 309 0.51 -6.12 5.19
CA PHE A 309 1.46 -7.16 4.79
C PHE A 309 2.15 -7.78 6.00
N GLN A 310 2.12 -9.11 6.08
CA GLN A 310 2.72 -9.91 7.13
C GLN A 310 3.79 -10.82 6.56
N LYS A 311 4.74 -11.19 7.42
CA LYS A 311 5.72 -12.23 7.12
C LYS A 311 5.39 -13.47 7.96
N PRO A 312 5.35 -14.67 7.37
CA PRO A 312 5.33 -15.91 8.12
C PRO A 312 6.41 -15.95 9.21
N VAL A 313 6.03 -16.37 10.40
CA VAL A 313 6.93 -16.58 11.55
C VAL A 313 7.51 -18.00 11.44
N GLY A 314 8.82 -18.14 11.64
CA GLY A 314 9.53 -19.43 11.49
C GLY A 314 10.38 -19.55 10.22
N CYS A 315 10.17 -18.72 9.18
CA CYS A 315 11.14 -18.58 8.07
C CYS A 315 12.37 -17.74 8.51
N GLU A 316 13.04 -18.10 9.61
CA GLU A 316 14.31 -17.48 10.05
C GLU A 316 15.51 -18.03 9.28
N ARG A 317 15.39 -19.23 8.69
CA ARG A 317 16.34 -19.82 7.74
C ARG A 317 15.57 -20.49 6.60
N CYS A 318 16.02 -20.26 5.38
CA CYS A 318 15.43 -20.70 4.11
C CYS A 318 15.47 -22.24 3.90
N GLU A 319 15.19 -23.05 4.91
CA GLU A 319 15.39 -24.51 4.87
C GLU A 319 14.11 -25.33 5.00
N ASP A 320 12.97 -24.74 5.39
CA ASP A 320 11.69 -25.44 5.26
C ASP A 320 11.29 -25.58 3.79
N ALA A 321 10.76 -26.75 3.41
CA ALA A 321 10.31 -27.05 2.04
C ALA A 321 9.30 -26.01 1.52
N THR A 322 8.53 -25.38 2.41
CA THR A 322 7.63 -24.27 2.10
C THR A 322 8.38 -22.95 1.88
N CYS A 323 9.49 -22.68 2.58
CA CYS A 323 10.30 -21.47 2.38
C CYS A 323 11.31 -21.59 1.20
N GLN A 324 11.68 -22.80 0.72
CA GLN A 324 12.59 -22.98 -0.44
C GLN A 324 12.05 -22.29 -1.71
N ALA A 325 10.76 -22.45 -2.02
CA ALA A 325 10.11 -21.77 -3.15
C ALA A 325 9.97 -20.24 -2.97
N TYR A 326 9.99 -19.74 -1.72
CA TYR A 326 10.01 -18.30 -1.43
C TYR A 326 11.41 -17.71 -1.57
N ALA A 327 12.44 -18.42 -1.10
CA ALA A 327 13.82 -18.00 -1.18
C ALA A 327 14.35 -18.00 -2.63
N GLU A 328 14.00 -18.99 -3.45
CA GLU A 328 14.49 -19.06 -4.84
C GLU A 328 13.95 -17.95 -5.74
N VAL A 329 12.79 -17.36 -5.43
CA VAL A 329 12.20 -16.32 -6.29
C VAL A 329 12.12 -14.92 -5.66
N VAL A 330 12.27 -14.80 -4.33
CA VAL A 330 12.52 -13.50 -3.66
C VAL A 330 14.01 -13.15 -3.64
N MET A 331 14.91 -14.12 -3.82
CA MET A 331 16.31 -13.82 -4.10
C MET A 331 16.45 -13.31 -5.54
N SER A 332 16.36 -11.98 -5.63
CA SER A 332 17.13 -11.19 -6.58
C SER A 332 18.45 -11.91 -6.89
N SER A 333 18.61 -12.29 -8.15
CA SER A 333 19.85 -12.65 -8.83
C SER A 333 21.09 -12.43 -7.97
N HIS A 334 21.93 -13.45 -7.77
CA HIS A 334 23.25 -13.34 -7.13
C HIS A 334 24.00 -12.05 -7.52
N ARG A 335 23.81 -11.56 -8.76
CA ARG A 335 24.36 -10.29 -9.26
C ARG A 335 23.88 -9.05 -8.49
N VAL A 336 22.62 -8.96 -8.08
CA VAL A 336 22.06 -7.83 -7.31
C VAL A 336 22.62 -7.83 -5.89
N ASN A 337 22.74 -8.99 -5.24
CA ASN A 337 23.35 -9.08 -3.91
C ASN A 337 24.83 -8.72 -3.95
N SER A 338 25.58 -9.26 -4.93
CA SER A 338 26.98 -8.87 -5.15
C SER A 338 27.11 -7.38 -5.48
N TRP A 339 26.19 -6.81 -6.25
CA TRP A 339 26.15 -5.37 -6.57
C TRP A 339 25.90 -4.51 -5.32
N LEU A 340 24.90 -4.84 -4.50
CA LEU A 340 24.60 -4.11 -3.28
C LEU A 340 25.76 -4.21 -2.28
N GLN A 341 26.40 -5.37 -2.17
CA GLN A 341 27.57 -5.56 -1.33
C GLN A 341 28.75 -4.71 -1.83
N PHE A 342 28.98 -4.68 -3.15
CA PHE A 342 29.97 -3.80 -3.77
C PHE A 342 29.68 -2.31 -3.48
N CYS A 343 28.45 -1.84 -3.75
CA CYS A 343 28.06 -0.45 -3.49
C CYS A 343 28.25 -0.05 -2.02
N ASN A 344 27.80 -0.89 -1.08
CA ASN A 344 27.96 -0.64 0.35
C ASN A 344 29.43 -0.62 0.76
N THR A 345 30.25 -1.54 0.23
CA THR A 345 31.68 -1.60 0.51
C THR A 345 32.41 -0.37 -0.03
N ALA A 346 32.16 0.00 -1.30
CA ALA A 346 32.75 1.17 -1.93
C ALA A 346 32.40 2.46 -1.19
N THR A 347 31.13 2.61 -0.78
CA THR A 347 30.67 3.78 -0.01
C THR A 347 31.27 3.80 1.39
N ALA A 348 31.39 2.65 2.07
CA ALA A 348 32.00 2.58 3.39
C ALA A 348 33.50 2.96 3.35
N LEU A 349 34.22 2.46 2.34
CA LEU A 349 35.65 2.73 2.16
C LEU A 349 35.92 4.19 1.79
N SER A 350 35.08 4.82 0.95
CA SER A 350 35.24 6.24 0.61
C SER A 350 35.05 7.14 1.83
N TRP A 351 34.04 6.87 2.67
CA TRP A 351 33.86 7.59 3.94
C TRP A 351 34.96 7.27 4.97
N LEU A 352 35.48 6.04 5.01
CA LEU A 352 36.57 5.68 5.91
C LEU A 352 37.86 6.42 5.53
N ALA A 353 38.13 6.58 4.23
CA ALA A 353 39.23 7.40 3.75
C ALA A 353 39.07 8.86 4.17
N ALA A 354 37.85 9.41 4.11
CA ALA A 354 37.56 10.76 4.61
C ALA A 354 37.82 10.88 6.12
N VAL A 355 37.47 9.89 6.93
CA VAL A 355 37.82 9.87 8.38
C VAL A 355 39.32 9.99 8.57
N VAL A 356 40.12 9.17 7.87
CA VAL A 356 41.58 9.17 8.00
C VAL A 356 42.17 10.53 7.60
N ILE A 357 41.70 11.11 6.50
CA ILE A 357 42.18 12.41 6.01
C ILE A 357 41.83 13.54 6.99
N VAL A 358 40.64 13.53 7.58
CA VAL A 358 40.25 14.51 8.60
C VAL A 358 41.10 14.36 9.87
N LEU A 359 41.43 13.13 10.30
CA LEU A 359 42.33 12.91 11.44
C LEU A 359 43.75 13.44 11.17
N LEU A 360 44.25 13.29 9.94
CA LEU A 360 45.53 13.88 9.53
C LEU A 360 45.48 15.41 9.48
N PHE A 361 44.35 15.99 9.03
CA PHE A 361 44.13 17.43 9.06
C PHE A 361 44.20 17.99 10.48
N VAL A 362 43.51 17.37 11.44
CA VAL A 362 43.49 17.84 12.85
C VAL A 362 44.89 17.99 13.42
N LYS A 363 45.85 17.17 12.97
CA LYS A 363 47.26 17.27 13.39
C LYS A 363 48.04 18.40 12.70
N LYS A 364 47.66 18.77 11.48
CA LYS A 364 48.38 19.77 10.66
C LYS A 364 47.80 21.18 10.80
N ASN A 365 46.48 21.29 10.88
CA ASN A 365 45.73 22.53 11.08
C ASN A 365 46.08 23.66 10.07
N ASP A 366 46.01 23.34 8.78
CA ASP A 366 46.38 24.22 7.65
C ASP A 366 45.25 24.29 6.61
N ASP A 367 44.72 25.49 6.35
CA ASP A 367 43.57 25.75 5.47
C ASP A 367 43.82 25.27 4.03
N ASN A 368 45.01 25.53 3.50
CA ASN A 368 45.39 25.07 2.16
C ASN A 368 45.42 23.54 2.10
N TRP A 369 45.82 22.89 3.19
CA TRP A 369 45.81 21.43 3.27
C TRP A 369 44.39 20.88 3.29
N CYS A 370 43.49 21.53 4.03
CA CYS A 370 42.07 21.18 4.09
C CYS A 370 41.44 21.19 2.69
N GLU A 371 41.62 22.28 1.95
CA GLU A 371 41.07 22.41 0.59
C GLU A 371 41.69 21.41 -0.39
N THR A 372 42.96 21.05 -0.20
CA THR A 372 43.66 20.14 -1.12
C THR A 372 43.36 18.66 -0.84
N HIS A 373 42.97 18.28 0.40
CA HIS A 373 42.85 16.87 0.80
C HIS A 373 41.47 16.53 1.39
N VAL A 374 40.94 17.36 2.29
CA VAL A 374 39.66 17.11 2.97
C VAL A 374 38.50 17.32 2.00
N THR A 375 38.41 18.49 1.38
CA THR A 375 37.32 18.85 0.43
C THR A 375 37.18 17.81 -0.69
N PRO A 376 38.25 17.38 -1.40
CA PRO A 376 38.11 16.40 -2.47
C PRO A 376 37.70 15.01 -1.97
N SER A 377 38.16 14.60 -0.78
CA SER A 377 37.81 13.30 -0.19
C SER A 377 36.33 13.25 0.20
N VAL A 378 35.80 14.30 0.82
CA VAL A 378 34.38 14.41 1.19
C VAL A 378 33.50 14.42 -0.06
N ARG A 379 33.87 15.20 -1.09
CA ARG A 379 33.14 15.24 -2.37
C ARG A 379 33.13 13.89 -3.08
N LEU A 380 34.25 13.15 -3.06
CA LEU A 380 34.29 11.79 -3.60
C LEU A 380 33.35 10.87 -2.83
N ALA A 381 33.34 10.93 -1.50
CA ALA A 381 32.47 10.09 -0.67
C ALA A 381 30.98 10.40 -0.90
N LEU A 382 30.61 11.67 -1.04
CA LEU A 382 29.27 12.11 -1.44
C LEU A 382 28.89 11.58 -2.83
N GLY A 383 29.81 11.66 -3.81
CA GLY A 383 29.60 11.13 -5.16
C GLY A 383 29.38 9.61 -5.18
N VAL A 384 30.18 8.85 -4.43
CA VAL A 384 30.02 7.39 -4.30
C VAL A 384 28.70 7.05 -3.60
N SER A 385 28.25 7.89 -2.66
CA SER A 385 26.96 7.70 -1.96
C SER A 385 25.74 7.80 -2.89
N CYS A 386 25.89 8.31 -4.13
CA CYS A 386 24.85 8.26 -5.16
C CYS A 386 24.42 6.84 -5.54
N PHE A 387 25.24 5.81 -5.25
CA PHE A 387 24.80 4.42 -5.39
C PHE A 387 23.52 4.14 -4.59
N GLU A 388 23.33 4.77 -3.43
CA GLU A 388 22.10 4.59 -2.64
C GLU A 388 20.87 5.08 -3.40
N PHE A 389 20.99 6.23 -4.09
CA PHE A 389 19.91 6.78 -4.91
C PHE A 389 19.63 5.90 -6.13
N ILE A 390 20.68 5.48 -6.84
CA ILE A 390 20.56 4.57 -7.99
C ILE A 390 19.86 3.27 -7.54
N ASN A 391 20.30 2.66 -6.44
CA ASN A 391 19.73 1.44 -5.91
C ASN A 391 18.27 1.62 -5.46
N ALA A 392 17.88 2.79 -4.98
CA ALA A 392 16.49 3.09 -4.66
C ALA A 392 15.63 3.25 -5.93
N VAL A 393 16.12 3.97 -6.96
CA VAL A 393 15.41 4.19 -8.24
C VAL A 393 15.15 2.89 -8.98
N PHE A 394 16.15 2.00 -9.03
CA PHE A 394 16.03 0.70 -9.68
C PHE A 394 15.35 -0.37 -8.79
N GLY A 395 14.89 0.00 -7.60
CA GLY A 395 14.16 -0.89 -6.69
C GLY A 395 15.01 -1.99 -6.06
N PHE A 396 16.35 -1.88 -6.09
CA PHE A 396 17.25 -2.83 -5.43
C PHE A 396 17.23 -2.68 -3.89
N THR A 397 16.76 -1.54 -3.39
CA THR A 397 16.58 -1.30 -1.95
C THR A 397 15.15 -0.84 -1.63
N ARG A 398 14.75 -0.98 -0.36
CA ARG A 398 13.42 -0.55 0.13
C ARG A 398 13.34 0.96 0.43
N SER A 399 14.41 1.71 0.16
CA SER A 399 14.48 3.14 0.40
C SER A 399 13.63 3.89 -0.62
N LYS A 400 12.87 4.90 -0.20
CA LYS A 400 12.09 5.73 -1.11
C LYS A 400 13.04 6.65 -1.89
N PRO A 401 13.08 6.63 -3.24
CA PRO A 401 14.06 7.41 -4.01
C PRO A 401 14.10 8.90 -3.66
N TRP A 402 12.93 9.52 -3.46
CA TRP A 402 12.85 10.94 -3.13
C TRP A 402 13.47 11.28 -1.76
N GLN A 403 13.41 10.37 -0.78
CA GLN A 403 14.00 10.59 0.55
C GLN A 403 15.52 10.54 0.48
N VAL A 404 16.05 9.57 -0.27
CA VAL A 404 17.49 9.41 -0.50
C VAL A 404 18.03 10.61 -1.26
N PHE A 405 17.32 11.03 -2.33
CA PHE A 405 17.67 12.21 -3.10
C PHE A 405 17.73 13.46 -2.23
N LEU A 406 16.66 13.76 -1.48
CA LEU A 406 16.60 14.94 -0.62
C LEU A 406 17.80 15.02 0.33
N PHE A 407 18.17 13.90 0.94
CA PHE A 407 19.29 13.84 1.88
C PHE A 407 20.65 14.04 1.21
N ALA A 408 20.88 13.37 0.07
CA ALA A 408 22.09 13.54 -0.71
C ALA A 408 22.23 14.99 -1.22
N SER A 409 21.12 15.60 -1.66
CA SER A 409 21.09 16.99 -2.12
C SER A 409 21.39 17.99 -1.01
N VAL A 410 20.86 17.79 0.21
CA VAL A 410 21.15 18.67 1.35
C VAL A 410 22.63 18.63 1.71
N ARG A 411 23.22 17.44 1.85
CA ARG A 411 24.65 17.30 2.21
C ARG A 411 25.58 17.84 1.13
N THR A 412 25.28 17.53 -0.13
CA THR A 412 26.02 18.09 -1.26
C THR A 412 25.87 19.62 -1.32
N GLY A 413 24.68 20.13 -1.02
CA GLY A 413 24.41 21.56 -0.92
C GLY A 413 25.24 22.23 0.17
N VAL A 414 25.29 21.66 1.38
CA VAL A 414 26.13 22.16 2.48
C VAL A 414 27.61 22.17 2.05
N GLU A 415 28.10 21.07 1.48
CA GLU A 415 29.52 20.96 1.10
C GLU A 415 29.93 21.90 -0.05
N VAL A 416 29.06 22.10 -1.04
CA VAL A 416 29.39 22.89 -2.23
C VAL A 416 29.12 24.38 -2.03
N TRP A 417 28.10 24.75 -1.24
CA TRP A 417 27.61 26.13 -1.17
C TRP A 417 27.85 26.77 0.19
N VAL A 418 27.82 26.00 1.29
CA VAL A 418 27.96 26.52 2.65
C VAL A 418 29.42 26.47 3.10
N THR A 419 30.14 25.37 2.82
CA THR A 419 31.55 25.23 3.18
C THR A 419 32.42 26.40 2.67
N PRO A 420 32.29 26.89 1.42
CA PRO A 420 33.10 28.03 0.96
C PRO A 420 32.83 29.35 1.69
N LEU A 421 31.64 29.50 2.29
CA LEU A 421 31.25 30.69 3.05
C LEU A 421 31.77 30.66 4.49
N VAL A 422 31.99 29.47 5.03
CA VAL A 422 32.44 29.24 6.41
C VAL A 422 33.95 29.01 6.49
N GLY A 423 34.54 28.43 5.44
CA GLY A 423 35.93 28.01 5.36
C GLY A 423 36.13 26.53 5.71
N CYS A 424 36.96 25.83 4.95
CA CYS A 424 37.18 24.38 5.11
C CYS A 424 37.75 24.01 6.49
N SER A 425 38.70 24.78 7.02
CA SER A 425 39.32 24.48 8.32
C SER A 425 38.45 24.84 9.51
N HIS A 426 37.31 25.51 9.28
CA HIS A 426 36.46 25.99 10.34
C HIS A 426 35.94 24.81 11.17
N VAL A 427 35.92 24.99 12.50
CA VAL A 427 35.59 23.92 13.46
C VAL A 427 34.24 23.26 13.17
N THR A 428 33.28 24.03 12.67
CA THR A 428 31.92 23.55 12.37
C THR A 428 31.89 22.67 11.14
N HIS A 429 32.72 22.96 10.14
CA HIS A 429 32.90 22.09 8.98
C HIS A 429 33.56 20.78 9.39
N VAL A 430 34.69 20.86 10.10
CA VAL A 430 35.46 19.69 10.57
C VAL A 430 34.60 18.76 11.43
N LEU A 431 33.78 19.31 12.34
CA LEU A 431 32.84 18.53 13.15
C LEU A 431 31.76 17.85 12.30
N THR A 432 31.20 18.57 11.33
CA THR A 432 30.13 18.06 10.46
C THR A 432 30.61 16.90 9.60
N ILE A 433 31.74 17.07 8.90
CA ILE A 433 32.30 16.02 8.05
C ILE A 433 32.80 14.82 8.86
N THR A 434 33.31 15.02 10.08
CA THR A 434 33.69 13.91 10.96
C THR A 434 32.49 13.06 11.31
N CYS A 435 31.37 13.70 11.67
CA CYS A 435 30.13 13.00 12.00
C CYS A 435 29.52 12.28 10.79
N TRP A 436 29.55 12.90 9.61
CA TRP A 436 29.15 12.26 8.36
C TRP A 436 29.99 11.02 8.06
N ALA A 437 31.31 11.20 8.06
CA ALA A 437 32.26 10.15 7.70
C ALA A 437 32.17 8.95 8.65
N VAL A 438 32.18 9.18 9.96
CA VAL A 438 31.99 8.10 10.95
C VAL A 438 30.61 7.46 10.81
N GLY A 439 29.56 8.27 10.69
CA GLY A 439 28.18 7.79 10.58
C GLY A 439 27.96 6.90 9.35
N ASP A 440 28.44 7.32 8.19
CA ASP A 440 28.25 6.58 6.94
C ASP A 440 29.23 5.40 6.79
N SER A 441 30.47 5.50 7.29
CA SER A 441 31.35 4.33 7.41
C SER A 441 30.71 3.22 8.24
N ILE A 442 30.09 3.57 9.37
CA ILE A 442 29.35 2.61 10.20
C ILE A 442 28.12 2.11 9.45
N ARG A 443 27.32 3.00 8.88
CA ARG A 443 26.06 2.63 8.20
C ARG A 443 26.28 1.66 7.05
N PHE A 444 27.17 2.00 6.13
CA PHE A 444 27.43 1.20 4.93
C PHE A 444 28.34 0.02 5.22
N GLY A 445 29.35 0.18 6.08
CA GLY A 445 30.25 -0.90 6.47
C GLY A 445 29.51 -1.99 7.24
N CYS A 446 28.61 -1.62 8.14
CA CYS A 446 27.81 -2.61 8.85
C CYS A 446 26.83 -3.36 7.93
N ASN A 447 26.31 -2.68 6.90
CA ASN A 447 25.48 -3.32 5.88
C ASN A 447 26.26 -4.25 4.96
N ALA A 448 27.53 -3.95 4.67
CA ALA A 448 28.38 -4.81 3.86
C ALA A 448 28.79 -6.10 4.59
N LEU A 449 28.97 -6.04 5.91
CA LEU A 449 29.33 -7.18 6.75
C LEU A 449 28.14 -8.07 7.13
N ASP A 450 26.95 -7.48 7.27
CA ASP A 450 25.67 -8.14 7.60
C ASP A 450 25.68 -9.12 8.80
N THR A 451 26.58 -8.92 9.76
CA THR A 451 26.65 -9.74 10.98
C THR A 451 25.71 -9.22 12.07
N HIS A 452 25.45 -10.06 13.08
CA HIS A 452 24.69 -9.64 14.25
C HIS A 452 25.33 -8.45 14.99
N LEU A 453 26.66 -8.50 15.15
CA LEU A 453 27.43 -7.42 15.75
C LEU A 453 27.34 -6.13 14.92
N SER A 454 27.41 -6.23 13.58
CA SER A 454 27.33 -5.04 12.72
C SER A 454 25.94 -4.39 12.78
N LYS A 455 24.86 -5.17 12.83
CA LYS A 455 23.49 -4.67 13.05
C LYS A 455 23.37 -3.95 14.39
N TRP A 456 23.93 -4.51 15.46
CA TRP A 456 23.92 -3.89 16.78
C TRP A 456 24.66 -2.54 16.79
N ILE A 457 25.86 -2.49 16.19
CA ILE A 457 26.66 -1.25 16.09
C ILE A 457 25.88 -0.20 15.29
N ARG A 458 25.33 -0.56 14.14
CA ARG A 458 24.55 0.35 13.29
C ARG A 458 23.38 0.99 14.05
N TYR A 459 22.60 0.21 14.77
CA TYR A 459 21.39 0.71 15.43
C TYR A 459 21.66 1.44 16.75
N ASN A 460 22.76 1.16 17.45
CA ASN A 460 23.09 1.86 18.69
C ASN A 460 23.99 3.06 18.46
N VAL A 461 25.08 2.90 17.71
CA VAL A 461 26.02 3.99 17.43
C VAL A 461 25.42 4.97 16.42
N GLY A 462 24.70 4.48 15.41
CA GLY A 462 24.03 5.34 14.43
C GLY A 462 22.98 6.27 15.04
N CYS A 463 22.27 5.83 16.09
CA CYS A 463 21.31 6.68 16.81
C CYS A 463 21.96 7.80 17.63
N LEU A 464 23.26 7.68 17.93
CA LEU A 464 24.03 8.71 18.63
C LEU A 464 24.67 9.69 17.64
N VAL A 465 25.29 9.16 16.57
CA VAL A 465 26.07 9.98 15.62
C VAL A 465 25.16 10.80 14.69
N PHE A 466 24.00 10.26 14.30
CA PHE A 466 23.08 10.95 13.38
C PHE A 466 22.61 12.34 13.85
N PRO A 467 22.06 12.52 15.09
CA PRO A 467 21.63 13.84 15.54
C PRO A 467 22.78 14.84 15.67
N ILE A 468 23.99 14.36 16.01
CA ILE A 468 25.19 15.22 16.11
C ILE A 468 25.58 15.74 14.72
N GLY A 469 25.57 14.88 13.70
CA GLY A 469 25.83 15.29 12.32
C GLY A 469 24.79 16.28 11.78
N ALA A 470 23.50 16.03 12.02
CA ALA A 470 22.43 16.94 11.60
C ALA A 470 22.50 18.30 12.32
N PHE A 471 22.94 18.33 13.58
CA PHE A 471 23.20 19.57 14.30
C PHE A 471 24.41 20.32 13.73
N GLY A 472 25.47 19.60 13.35
CA GLY A 472 26.64 20.17 12.67
C GLY A 472 26.26 20.90 11.38
N GLU A 473 25.46 20.25 10.53
CA GLU A 473 24.92 20.84 9.30
C GLU A 473 24.14 22.14 9.57
N MET A 474 23.20 22.08 10.51
CA MET A 474 22.40 23.23 10.92
C MET A 474 23.28 24.38 11.41
N TRP A 475 24.29 24.05 12.21
CA TRP A 475 25.21 25.02 12.78
C TRP A 475 26.12 25.65 11.70
N MET A 476 26.55 24.88 10.70
CA MET A 476 27.27 25.41 9.54
C MET A 476 26.43 26.44 8.77
N VAL A 477 25.17 26.12 8.48
CA VAL A 477 24.25 27.01 7.78
C VAL A 477 24.01 28.29 8.58
N TYR A 478 23.90 28.17 9.91
CA TYR A 478 23.82 29.33 10.79
C TYR A 478 25.09 30.19 10.72
N THR A 479 26.28 29.58 10.81
CA THR A 479 27.56 30.30 10.74
C THR A 479 27.81 30.96 9.39
N ALA A 480 27.25 30.43 8.31
CA ALA A 480 27.29 31.05 6.98
C ALA A 480 26.35 32.26 6.83
N GLY A 481 25.61 32.64 7.88
CA GLY A 481 24.74 33.82 7.87
C GLY A 481 23.29 33.54 7.47
N TYR A 482 22.83 32.29 7.51
CA TYR A 482 21.45 31.91 7.14
C TYR A 482 20.63 31.36 8.32
N PRO A 483 20.36 32.16 9.37
CA PRO A 483 19.71 31.68 10.59
C PRO A 483 18.27 31.19 10.38
N LEU A 484 17.53 31.79 9.42
CA LEU A 484 16.18 31.34 9.07
C LEU A 484 16.19 29.96 8.40
N ALA A 485 17.19 29.67 7.55
CA ALA A 485 17.34 28.36 6.93
C ALA A 485 17.74 27.30 7.98
N ALA A 486 18.66 27.66 8.90
CA ALA A 486 19.04 26.80 10.02
C ALA A 486 17.84 26.48 10.93
N ALA A 487 16.93 27.43 11.17
CA ALA A 487 15.73 27.20 11.98
C ALA A 487 14.75 26.17 11.37
N LEU A 488 14.82 25.92 10.06
CA LEU A 488 13.98 24.94 9.36
C LEU A 488 14.58 23.53 9.35
N TRP A 489 15.87 23.36 9.70
CA TRP A 489 16.56 22.05 9.71
C TRP A 489 15.82 20.96 10.54
N PRO A 490 15.23 21.27 11.72
CA PRO A 490 14.40 20.33 12.48
C PRO A 490 13.25 19.67 11.73
N LEU A 491 12.65 20.38 10.77
CA LEU A 491 11.54 19.83 9.99
C LEU A 491 11.98 18.65 9.11
N GLY A 492 13.24 18.66 8.65
CA GLY A 492 13.83 17.57 7.87
C GLY A 492 14.36 16.44 8.74
N PHE A 493 15.11 16.75 9.81
CA PHE A 493 15.82 15.70 10.57
C PHE A 493 14.93 14.96 11.58
N VAL A 494 13.96 15.61 12.23
CA VAL A 494 13.15 15.00 13.31
C VAL A 494 12.35 13.77 12.82
N PRO A 495 11.66 13.82 11.66
CA PRO A 495 10.97 12.64 11.13
C PRO A 495 11.92 11.46 10.87
N LEU A 496 13.12 11.73 10.36
CA LEU A 496 14.14 10.72 10.06
C LEU A 496 14.73 10.12 11.34
N TYR A 497 14.99 10.94 12.34
CA TYR A 497 15.46 10.45 13.64
C TYR A 497 14.42 9.56 14.32
N ARG A 498 13.13 9.93 14.26
CA ARG A 498 12.04 9.07 14.73
C ARG A 498 12.00 7.73 14.00
N GLN A 499 12.30 7.71 12.70
CA GLN A 499 12.38 6.48 11.92
C GLN A 499 13.56 5.60 12.35
N LEU A 500 14.74 6.18 12.59
CA LEU A 500 15.91 5.48 13.14
C LEU A 500 15.62 4.87 14.52
N LEU A 501 14.97 5.63 15.41
CA LEU A 501 14.57 5.13 16.73
C LEU A 501 13.56 3.98 16.64
N LYS A 502 12.60 4.05 15.71
CA LYS A 502 11.67 2.94 15.44
C LYS A 502 12.41 1.68 14.97
N GLN A 503 13.40 1.84 14.08
CA GLN A 503 14.21 0.71 13.60
C GLN A 503 15.04 0.10 14.72
N ARG A 504 15.66 0.93 15.57
CA ARG A 504 16.38 0.48 16.76
C ARG A 504 15.46 -0.28 17.71
N ASN A 505 14.29 0.26 18.04
CA ASN A 505 13.34 -0.40 18.95
C ASN A 505 12.91 -1.77 18.42
N LYS A 506 12.62 -1.88 17.11
CA LYS A 506 12.27 -3.16 16.48
C LYS A 506 13.42 -4.18 16.57
N PHE A 507 14.66 -3.74 16.37
CA PHE A 507 15.83 -4.60 16.53
C PHE A 507 16.04 -5.03 17.98
N MET A 508 15.94 -4.12 18.95
CA MET A 508 16.06 -4.44 20.38
C MET A 508 14.99 -5.42 20.85
N GLN A 509 13.74 -5.27 20.36
CA GLN A 509 12.66 -6.22 20.63
C GLN A 509 12.96 -7.62 20.09
N SER A 510 13.61 -7.74 18.92
CA SER A 510 14.01 -9.03 18.36
C SER A 510 15.10 -9.74 19.18
N LEU A 511 15.92 -8.99 19.91
CA LEU A 511 16.91 -9.55 20.84
C LEU A 511 16.25 -10.07 22.11
N SER A 512 15.31 -9.31 22.69
CA SER A 512 14.60 -9.73 23.91
C SER A 512 13.77 -10.99 23.70
N THR A 513 13.08 -11.13 22.57
CA THR A 513 12.34 -12.35 22.25
C THR A 513 13.28 -13.54 22.01
N SER A 514 14.46 -13.31 21.43
CA SER A 514 15.47 -14.36 21.22
C SER A 514 16.06 -14.87 22.54
N ASP A 515 16.25 -13.99 23.53
CA ASP A 515 16.76 -14.34 24.85
C ASP A 515 15.69 -14.99 25.75
N GLU A 516 14.42 -14.61 25.63
CA GLU A 516 13.31 -15.33 26.28
C GLU A 516 13.17 -16.75 25.73
N VAL A 517 13.23 -16.93 24.42
CA VAL A 517 13.17 -18.25 23.76
C VAL A 517 14.34 -19.16 24.17
N LYS A 518 15.54 -18.59 24.39
CA LYS A 518 16.71 -19.32 24.90
C LYS A 518 16.64 -19.65 26.40
N LYS A 519 15.83 -18.95 27.18
CA LYS A 519 15.61 -19.24 28.62
C LYS A 519 14.48 -20.24 28.85
N THR A 520 13.58 -20.40 27.88
CA THR A 520 12.47 -21.37 27.91
C THR A 520 12.79 -22.70 27.20
N LYS A 521 14.01 -22.86 26.68
CA LYS A 521 14.60 -24.13 26.24
C LYS A 521 15.71 -24.52 27.20
#